data_AF-A0AAV2A8E3-F1
#
_entry.id   AF-A0AAV2A8E3-F1
#
_cell.length_a   1.000
_cell.length_b   1.000
_cell.length_c   1.000
_cell.angle_alpha   90.00
_cell.angle_beta   90.00
_cell.angle_gamma   90.00
#
_symmetry.space_group_name_H-M   'P 1'
#
loop_
_entity.id
_entity.type
_entity.pdbx_description
1 polymer ?
#
loop_
_entity_poly.entity_id
_entity_poly.type
_entity_poly.pdbx_seq_one_letter_code
_entity_poly.pdbx_strand_id
1 'polypeptide(L)'
;MRNCLGVLLLTTLLITFLTVTHAYAMRADSSAYQEPTYDILAKYLMSTKKRSCIRRGGSCDHRPSDCCFSSSCRCNLWGTNCRCQRMGLFQKWGK
;
A
#
# COMPACT_ATOMS: atom_id res chain seq x y z
N MET A 1 -8.45 54.30 -38.77
CA MET A 1 -9.12 53.75 -37.57
C MET A 1 -9.67 52.32 -37.76
N ARG A 2 -10.09 51.90 -38.96
CA ARG A 2 -10.70 50.57 -39.21
C ARG A 2 -9.72 49.37 -39.06
N ASN A 3 -8.43 49.59 -39.33
CA ASN A 3 -7.41 48.54 -39.24
C ASN A 3 -6.94 48.28 -37.80
N CYS A 4 -7.08 49.26 -36.89
CA CYS A 4 -6.69 49.08 -35.48
C CYS A 4 -7.62 48.11 -34.75
N LEU A 5 -8.93 48.20 -35.02
CA LEU A 5 -9.93 47.30 -34.41
C LEU A 5 -9.70 45.84 -34.87
N GLY A 6 -9.42 45.64 -36.15
CA GLY A 6 -9.11 44.30 -36.70
C GLY A 6 -7.83 43.71 -36.10
N VAL A 7 -6.77 44.53 -35.95
CA VAL A 7 -5.52 44.09 -35.31
C VAL A 7 -5.75 43.72 -33.84
N LEU A 8 -6.53 44.50 -33.09
CA LEU A 8 -6.87 44.20 -31.69
C LEU A 8 -7.70 42.91 -31.52
N LEU A 9 -8.62 42.63 -32.44
CA LEU A 9 -9.41 41.39 -32.41
C LEU A 9 -8.56 40.16 -32.76
N LEU A 10 -7.65 40.29 -33.72
CA LEU A 10 -6.74 39.20 -34.08
C LEU A 10 -5.74 38.88 -32.97
N THR A 11 -5.20 39.91 -32.30
CA THR A 11 -4.25 39.69 -31.20
C THR A 11 -4.93 39.06 -29.98
N THR A 12 -6.15 39.50 -29.64
CA THR A 12 -6.90 38.91 -28.52
C THR A 12 -7.27 37.44 -28.80
N LEU A 13 -7.70 37.11 -30.03
CA LEU A 13 -7.94 35.72 -30.42
C LEU A 13 -6.67 34.87 -30.29
N LEU A 14 -5.54 35.31 -30.83
CA LEU A 14 -4.27 34.58 -30.75
C LEU A 14 -3.84 34.33 -29.29
N ILE A 15 -3.98 35.32 -28.42
CA ILE A 15 -3.67 35.18 -27.00
C ILE A 15 -4.58 34.14 -26.34
N THR A 16 -5.88 34.16 -26.64
CA THR A 16 -6.81 33.15 -26.08
C THR A 16 -6.50 31.74 -26.56
N PHE A 17 -6.11 31.55 -27.83
CA PHE A 17 -5.69 30.23 -28.31
C PHE A 17 -4.44 29.74 -27.57
N LEU A 18 -3.44 30.60 -27.40
CA LEU A 18 -2.20 30.25 -26.70
C LEU A 18 -2.43 29.90 -25.23
N THR A 19 -3.31 30.62 -24.52
CA THR A 19 -3.61 30.32 -23.13
C THR A 19 -4.40 29.02 -22.98
N VAL A 20 -5.33 28.77 -23.91
CA VAL A 20 -6.12 27.54 -23.94
C VAL A 20 -5.23 26.32 -24.23
N THR A 21 -4.32 26.39 -25.21
CA THR A 21 -3.40 25.27 -25.50
C THR A 21 -2.45 24.99 -24.34
N HIS A 22 -1.92 26.02 -23.68
CA HIS A 22 -1.12 25.86 -22.47
C HIS A 22 -1.92 25.19 -21.33
N ALA A 23 -3.16 25.60 -21.12
CA ALA A 23 -4.03 25.00 -20.11
C ALA A 23 -4.37 23.53 -20.41
N TYR A 24 -4.54 23.17 -21.69
CA TYR A 24 -4.71 21.77 -22.10
C TYR A 24 -3.43 20.95 -21.88
N ALA A 25 -2.27 21.50 -22.23
CA ALA A 25 -0.98 20.82 -22.01
C ALA A 25 -0.73 20.54 -20.52
N MET A 26 -0.99 21.52 -19.65
CA MET A 26 -0.88 21.35 -18.19
C MET A 26 -1.87 20.30 -17.64
N ARG A 27 -3.10 20.23 -18.17
CA ARG A 27 -4.06 19.19 -17.78
C ARG A 27 -3.61 17.80 -18.20
N ALA A 28 -2.99 17.65 -19.38
CA ALA A 28 -2.48 16.37 -19.85
C ALA A 28 -1.39 15.84 -18.92
N ASP A 29 -0.46 16.69 -18.49
CA ASP A 29 0.62 16.31 -17.57
C ASP A 29 0.09 15.97 -16.17
N SER A 30 -0.84 16.78 -15.65
CA SER A 30 -1.47 16.51 -14.35
C SER A 30 -2.29 15.21 -14.31
N SER A 31 -2.83 14.76 -15.45
CA SER A 31 -3.55 13.49 -15.54
C SER A 31 -2.64 12.25 -15.50
N ALA A 32 -1.34 12.44 -15.76
CA ALA A 32 -0.33 11.39 -15.72
C ALA A 32 0.31 11.23 -14.33
N TYR A 33 0.13 12.19 -13.42
CA TYR A 33 0.61 12.09 -12.04
C TYR A 33 -0.39 11.30 -11.17
N GLN A 34 -0.52 10.01 -11.48
CA GLN A 34 -1.19 9.07 -10.59
C GLN A 34 -0.24 8.79 -9.41
N GLU A 35 -0.57 9.32 -8.24
CA GLU A 35 0.15 9.05 -7.00
C GLU A 35 0.28 7.52 -6.82
N PRO A 36 1.50 6.98 -6.60
CA PRO A 36 1.68 5.54 -6.62
C PRO A 36 0.99 4.95 -5.39
N THR A 37 0.24 3.88 -5.65
CA THR A 37 -0.62 3.15 -4.71
C THR A 37 0.20 2.31 -3.70
N TYR A 38 1.14 2.96 -3.00
CA TYR A 38 2.02 2.32 -2.03
C TYR A 38 1.25 1.80 -0.81
N ASP A 39 0.16 2.45 -0.40
CA ASP A 39 -0.66 2.01 0.74
C ASP A 39 -1.34 0.66 0.51
N ILE A 40 -1.87 0.46 -0.70
CA ILE A 40 -2.49 -0.82 -1.06
C ILE A 40 -1.43 -1.90 -1.25
N LEU A 41 -0.29 -1.57 -1.87
CA LEU A 41 0.82 -2.51 -1.98
C LEU A 41 1.35 -2.91 -0.60
N ALA A 42 1.51 -1.97 0.33
CA ALA A 42 1.88 -2.24 1.71
C ALA A 42 0.86 -3.16 2.41
N LYS A 43 -0.43 -2.93 2.20
CA LYS A 43 -1.52 -3.78 2.71
C LYS A 43 -1.46 -5.21 2.15
N TYR A 44 -1.13 -5.39 0.87
CA TYR A 44 -0.93 -6.70 0.27
C TYR A 44 0.38 -7.36 0.72
N LEU A 45 1.47 -6.62 0.85
CA LEU A 45 2.77 -7.12 1.33
C LEU A 45 2.73 -7.54 2.81
N MET A 46 2.01 -6.80 3.66
CA MET A 46 1.77 -7.20 5.04
C MET A 46 0.89 -8.46 5.15
N SER A 47 -0.02 -8.66 4.20
CA SER A 47 -0.87 -9.87 4.15
C SER A 47 -0.11 -11.09 3.63
N THR A 48 0.86 -10.92 2.75
CA THR A 48 1.66 -12.02 2.17
C THR A 48 2.78 -12.50 3.10
N LYS A 49 3.33 -11.63 3.96
CA LYS A 49 4.24 -12.04 5.06
C LYS A 49 3.62 -13.06 6.04
N LYS A 50 2.29 -13.24 6.03
CA LYS A 50 1.57 -14.23 6.85
C LYS A 50 1.52 -15.64 6.26
N ARG A 51 2.18 -15.94 5.14
CA ARG A 51 2.18 -17.30 4.57
C ARG A 51 3.35 -18.19 5.01
N SER A 52 4.40 -17.65 5.61
CA SER A 52 5.51 -18.47 6.14
C SER A 52 5.28 -18.95 7.56
N CYS A 53 4.63 -18.13 8.40
CA CYS A 53 4.37 -18.49 9.79
C CYS A 53 3.03 -19.22 9.97
N ILE A 54 2.99 -20.16 10.90
CA ILE A 54 1.80 -20.92 11.28
C ILE A 54 0.91 -20.03 12.13
N ARG A 55 -0.35 -19.88 11.70
CA ARG A 55 -1.33 -19.07 12.44
C ARG A 55 -1.69 -19.72 13.79
N ARG A 56 -2.20 -18.91 14.70
CA ARG A 56 -2.70 -19.38 16.01
C ARG A 56 -3.70 -20.52 15.82
N GLY A 57 -3.53 -21.59 16.57
CA GLY A 57 -4.32 -22.82 16.48
C GLY A 57 -3.91 -23.77 15.36
N GLY A 58 -2.99 -23.37 14.46
CA GLY A 58 -2.43 -24.25 13.42
C GLY A 58 -1.43 -25.27 14.00
N SER A 59 -1.25 -26.39 13.30
CA SER A 59 -0.29 -27.45 13.66
C SER A 59 1.15 -26.97 13.46
N CYS A 60 1.99 -27.21 14.46
CA CYS A 60 3.42 -26.87 14.48
C CYS A 60 4.31 -28.07 14.83
N ASP A 61 3.81 -29.30 14.60
CA ASP A 61 4.49 -30.56 14.99
C ASP A 61 5.93 -30.67 14.45
N HIS A 62 6.18 -30.23 13.21
CA HIS A 62 7.51 -30.26 12.60
C HIS A 62 8.23 -28.91 12.61
N ARG A 63 7.57 -27.84 13.09
CA ARG A 63 8.09 -26.46 12.99
C ARG A 63 7.68 -25.62 14.22
N PRO A 64 8.27 -25.88 15.40
CA PRO A 64 7.88 -25.22 16.63
C PRO A 64 8.21 -23.72 16.68
N SER A 65 9.15 -23.25 15.85
CA SER A 65 9.59 -21.86 15.75
C SER A 65 8.75 -20.99 14.80
N ASP A 66 7.95 -21.59 13.93
CA ASP A 66 7.29 -20.87 12.83
C ASP A 66 5.96 -20.23 13.25
N CYS A 67 5.61 -20.19 14.53
CA CYS A 67 4.34 -19.63 15.00
C CYS A 67 4.26 -18.09 14.87
N CYS A 68 3.18 -17.55 14.29
CA CYS A 68 3.03 -16.10 14.05
C CYS A 68 2.80 -15.26 15.33
N PHE A 69 3.28 -13.99 15.37
CA PHE A 69 2.93 -13.00 16.42
C PHE A 69 3.23 -13.45 17.86
N SER A 70 4.52 -13.65 18.18
CA SER A 70 5.01 -14.07 19.50
C SER A 70 4.10 -15.15 20.12
N SER A 71 3.77 -16.17 19.33
CA SER A 71 3.08 -17.36 19.82
C SER A 71 4.09 -18.47 20.01
N SER A 72 3.81 -19.37 20.94
CA SER A 72 4.64 -20.53 21.20
C SER A 72 3.92 -21.80 20.75
N CYS A 73 4.67 -22.71 20.13
CA CYS A 73 4.20 -24.05 19.83
C CYS A 73 4.04 -24.83 21.13
N ARG A 74 2.86 -25.38 21.39
CA ARG A 74 2.57 -26.18 22.59
C ARG A 74 1.96 -27.51 22.18
N CYS A 75 2.53 -28.58 22.69
CA CYS A 75 2.10 -29.95 22.46
C CYS A 75 1.35 -30.50 23.68
N ASN A 76 0.64 -31.61 23.50
CA ASN A 76 0.09 -32.36 24.63
C ASN A 76 1.22 -33.05 25.44
N LEU A 77 0.85 -33.74 26.53
CA LEU A 77 1.77 -34.49 27.40
C LEU A 77 2.54 -35.61 26.69
N TRP A 78 2.04 -36.06 25.54
CA TRP A 78 2.67 -37.11 24.72
C TRP A 78 3.57 -36.53 23.62
N GLY A 79 3.79 -35.20 23.59
CA GLY A 79 4.62 -34.54 22.59
C GLY A 79 4.01 -34.51 21.18
N THR A 80 2.70 -34.73 21.05
CA THR A 80 1.97 -34.77 19.77
C THR A 80 0.88 -33.71 19.72
N ASN A 81 0.30 -33.47 18.52
CA ASN A 81 -0.78 -32.49 18.30
C ASN A 81 -0.37 -31.09 18.77
N CYS A 82 0.81 -30.68 18.33
CA CYS A 82 1.41 -29.41 18.68
C CYS A 82 0.70 -28.27 17.95
N ARG A 83 0.30 -27.23 18.68
CA ARG A 83 -0.40 -26.07 18.11
C ARG A 83 0.19 -24.75 18.55
N CYS A 84 0.15 -23.75 17.67
CA CYS A 84 0.58 -22.40 17.99
C CYS A 84 -0.42 -21.72 18.95
N GLN A 85 -0.02 -21.51 20.20
CA GLN A 85 -0.83 -20.86 21.23
C GLN A 85 -0.24 -19.50 21.62
N ARG A 86 -1.07 -18.60 22.18
CA ARG A 86 -0.56 -17.31 22.70
C ARG A 86 0.45 -17.58 23.83
N MET A 87 1.55 -16.86 23.81
CA MET A 87 2.42 -16.75 24.98
C MET A 87 1.58 -16.23 26.16
N GLY A 88 1.66 -16.91 27.30
CA GLY A 88 0.95 -16.49 28.52
C GLY A 88 1.54 -15.19 29.07
N LEU A 89 0.77 -14.48 29.92
CA LEU A 89 1.20 -13.20 30.49
C LEU A 89 2.59 -13.27 31.15
N PHE A 90 2.90 -14.39 31.81
CA PHE A 90 4.17 -14.59 32.52
C PHE A 90 5.36 -14.89 31.60
N GLN A 91 5.16 -15.17 30.31
CA GLN A 91 6.28 -15.35 29.36
C GLN A 91 6.86 -14.02 28.85
N LYS A 92 6.20 -12.88 29.13
CA LYS A 92 6.64 -11.55 28.70
C LYS A 92 7.59 -10.85 29.70
N TRP A 93 7.62 -11.29 30.95
CA TRP A 93 8.33 -10.64 32.07
C TRP A 93 9.67 -11.29 32.43
N GLY A 94 10.08 -12.34 31.72
CA GLY A 94 11.28 -13.14 32.05
C GLY A 94 12.47 -12.92 31.11
N LYS A 95 12.57 -11.76 30.46
CA LYS A 95 13.69 -11.40 29.57
C LYS A 95 14.25 -10.04 29.92
#